data_AF-A0A117QWG5-F1
#
_entry.id   AF-A0A117QWG5-F1
#
_cell.length_a   1.000
_cell.length_b   1.000
_cell.length_c   1.000
_cell.angle_alpha   90.00
_cell.angle_beta   90.00
_cell.angle_gamma   90.00
#
_symmetry.space_group_name_H-M   'P 1'
#
loop_
_entity.id
_entity.type
_entity.pdbx_description
1 polymer ?
#
loop_
_entity_poly.entity_id
_entity_poly.type
_entity_poly.pdbx_seq_one_letter_code
_entity_poly.pdbx_strand_id
1 'polypeptide(L)'
;MLRAGVECTGSYGAGLARYLAAQQVAVVEVNQPDGSTRRRCGKTDAVDAEAAARAALSGIARALPKSGGERVEALRMLRLAKNSAVKARTQALNQLKSVLVNAPSALREELEPLSRLLRRCAELADTREGNPAADTAVFTLRLLAQRVVQLRHEATELETRITRLYLERRTAEIKGKREVMRCLKRYAAREVYHLIRADMITRHQQSDASATLMTAA
;
A
#
# COMPACT_ATOMS: atom_id res chain seq x y z
N MET A 1 26.32 11.83 27.02
CA MET A 1 25.57 12.17 25.79
C MET A 1 24.22 11.49 25.85
N LEU A 2 23.11 12.22 25.64
CA LEU A 2 21.78 11.61 25.52
C LEU A 2 21.70 10.82 24.20
N ARG A 3 21.23 9.57 24.29
CA ARG A 3 21.12 8.65 23.16
C ARG A 3 19.77 7.96 23.20
N ALA A 4 19.08 7.92 22.06
CA ALA A 4 17.75 7.33 21.95
C ALA A 4 17.77 6.15 20.97
N GLY A 5 17.18 5.02 21.39
CA GLY A 5 16.87 3.90 20.52
C GLY A 5 15.49 4.11 19.91
N VAL A 6 15.39 4.13 18.59
CA VAL A 6 14.12 4.27 17.88
C VAL A 6 13.98 3.10 16.92
N GLU A 7 12.88 2.38 17.02
CA GLU A 7 12.54 1.35 16.04
C GLU A 7 12.00 2.00 14.76
N CYS A 8 12.14 1.31 13.63
CA CYS A 8 11.48 1.72 12.39
C CYS A 8 11.79 3.18 12.01
N THR A 9 13.05 3.62 12.16
CA THR A 9 13.48 5.01 11.85
C THR A 9 13.24 5.39 10.38
N GLY A 10 13.08 4.39 9.52
CA GLY A 10 12.64 4.53 8.14
C GLY A 10 11.12 4.38 7.90
N SER A 11 10.26 4.43 8.91
CA SER A 11 8.79 4.40 8.74
C SER A 11 8.09 5.08 9.91
N TYR A 12 7.46 4.34 10.82
CA TYR A 12 6.68 4.88 11.94
C TYR A 12 7.54 5.73 12.89
N GLY A 13 8.78 5.32 13.15
CA GLY A 13 9.72 6.08 14.00
C GLY A 13 10.41 7.26 13.31
N ALA A 14 10.14 7.54 12.03
CA ALA A 14 10.85 8.58 11.28
C ALA A 14 10.61 10.00 11.83
N GLY A 15 9.38 10.33 12.21
CA GLY A 15 9.04 11.63 12.80
C GLY A 15 9.75 11.85 14.12
N LEU A 16 9.69 10.86 15.01
CA LEU A 16 10.37 10.88 16.31
C LEU A 16 11.89 10.98 16.16
N ALA A 17 12.48 10.19 15.25
CA ALA A 17 13.90 10.24 14.96
C ALA A 17 14.37 11.63 14.50
N ARG A 18 13.58 12.31 13.66
CA ARG A 18 13.90 13.69 13.24
C ARG A 18 13.79 14.69 14.38
N TYR A 19 12.72 14.63 15.16
CA TYR A 19 12.51 15.52 16.30
C TYR A 19 13.69 15.40 17.29
N LEU A 20 14.07 14.18 17.65
CA LEU A 20 15.19 13.91 18.54
C LEU A 20 16.52 14.40 17.95
N ALA A 21 16.75 14.18 16.65
CA ALA A 21 17.94 14.67 15.97
C ALA A 21 18.01 16.21 15.95
N ALA A 22 16.87 16.91 15.76
CA ALA A 22 16.80 18.37 15.82
C ALA A 22 17.10 18.91 17.23
N GLN A 23 16.80 18.13 18.27
CA GLN A 23 17.16 18.43 19.67
C GLN A 23 18.58 17.96 20.03
N GLN A 24 19.43 17.65 19.04
CA GLN A 24 20.81 17.18 19.22
C GLN A 24 20.93 15.88 20.03
N VAL A 25 19.87 15.07 20.10
CA VAL A 25 19.90 13.72 20.70
C VAL A 25 20.38 12.71 19.67
N ALA A 26 21.38 11.90 20.04
CA ALA A 26 21.91 10.87 19.15
C ALA A 26 20.89 9.73 18.98
N VAL A 27 20.31 9.58 17.79
CA VAL A 27 19.34 8.52 17.49
C VAL A 27 20.03 7.30 16.88
N VAL A 28 19.64 6.12 17.34
CA VAL A 28 20.10 4.83 16.81
C VAL A 28 18.89 4.02 16.39
N GLU A 29 18.94 3.42 15.21
CA GLU A 29 17.93 2.46 14.76
C GLU A 29 18.12 1.13 15.50
N VAL A 30 17.08 0.72 16.22
CA VAL A 30 17.05 -0.58 16.88
C VAL A 30 16.35 -1.56 15.94
N ASN A 31 17.13 -2.44 15.31
CA ASN A 31 16.65 -3.46 14.39
C ASN A 31 16.74 -4.85 15.06
N GLN A 32 16.04 -5.08 16.16
CA GLN A 32 15.59 -6.40 16.61
C GLN A 32 15.05 -6.32 18.04
N PRO A 33 13.85 -6.84 18.29
CA PRO A 33 13.52 -7.35 19.60
C PRO A 33 14.18 -8.72 19.75
N ASP A 34 14.91 -8.91 20.85
CA ASP A 34 15.39 -10.23 21.25
C ASP A 34 14.18 -11.17 21.44
N GLY A 35 14.12 -12.21 20.61
CA GLY A 35 13.01 -13.17 20.60
C GLY A 35 12.85 -13.92 21.92
N SER A 36 13.89 -13.97 22.76
CA SER A 36 13.85 -14.61 24.08
C SER A 36 13.06 -13.80 25.11
N THR A 37 13.12 -12.48 25.04
CA THR A 37 12.40 -11.53 25.91
C THR A 37 10.91 -11.50 25.55
N ARG A 38 10.59 -11.54 24.25
CA ARG A 38 9.22 -11.64 23.72
C ARG A 38 8.46 -12.87 24.21
N ARG A 39 9.12 -14.01 24.30
CA ARG A 39 8.50 -15.27 24.77
C ARG A 39 8.18 -15.25 26.27
N ARG A 40 8.88 -14.42 27.06
CA ARG A 40 8.77 -14.39 28.52
C ARG A 40 7.78 -13.36 29.05
N CYS A 41 7.65 -12.20 28.39
CA CYS A 41 6.85 -11.07 28.90
C CYS A 41 5.61 -10.73 28.08
N GLY A 42 5.37 -11.40 26.94
CA GLY A 42 4.32 -11.03 26.01
C GLY A 42 4.66 -9.78 25.18
N LYS A 43 3.81 -9.45 24.19
CA LYS A 43 4.02 -8.30 23.29
C LYS A 43 3.30 -7.07 23.86
N THR A 44 4.06 -6.20 24.51
CA THR A 44 3.54 -4.90 25.00
C THR A 44 4.50 -3.78 24.59
N ASP A 45 3.95 -2.61 24.21
CA ASP A 45 4.73 -1.48 23.72
C ASP A 45 5.75 -0.96 24.75
N ALA A 46 5.47 -1.09 26.05
CA ALA A 46 6.39 -0.70 27.12
C ALA A 46 7.66 -1.56 27.18
N VAL A 47 7.51 -2.88 26.98
CA VAL A 47 8.64 -3.83 26.94
C VAL A 47 9.51 -3.58 25.71
N ASP A 48 8.90 -3.31 24.56
CA ASP A 48 9.62 -3.00 23.32
C ASP A 48 10.37 -1.64 23.47
N ALA A 49 9.77 -0.64 24.12
CA ALA A 49 10.42 0.66 24.39
C ALA A 49 11.62 0.54 25.35
N GLU A 50 11.50 -0.23 26.43
CA GLU A 50 12.61 -0.46 27.36
C GLU A 50 13.76 -1.23 26.68
N ALA A 51 13.43 -2.27 25.90
CA ALA A 51 14.41 -3.03 25.14
C ALA A 51 15.18 -2.15 24.15
N ALA A 52 14.48 -1.26 23.44
CA ALA A 52 15.09 -0.30 22.52
C ALA A 52 16.02 0.69 23.25
N ALA A 53 15.60 1.21 24.41
CA ALA A 53 16.42 2.10 25.23
C ALA A 53 17.69 1.38 25.72
N ARG A 54 17.55 0.15 26.22
CA ARG A 54 18.66 -0.66 26.73
C ARG A 54 19.65 -1.06 25.62
N ALA A 55 19.16 -1.36 24.42
CA ALA A 55 19.99 -1.64 23.25
C ALA A 55 20.79 -0.41 22.77
N ALA A 56 20.20 0.79 22.87
CA ALA A 56 20.88 2.04 22.53
C ALA A 56 21.92 2.46 23.58
N LEU A 57 21.60 2.32 24.87
CA LEU A 57 22.52 2.62 25.98
C LEU A 57 23.70 1.67 26.04
N SER A 58 23.48 0.37 25.82
CA SER A 58 24.55 -0.64 25.80
C SER A 58 25.47 -0.57 24.59
N GLY A 59 25.11 0.22 23.56
CA GLY A 59 25.87 0.32 22.31
C GLY A 59 25.84 -0.94 21.45
N ILE A 60 24.94 -1.89 21.76
CA ILE A 60 24.64 -3.06 20.94
C ILE A 60 23.95 -2.61 19.64
N ALA A 61 22.98 -1.71 19.74
CA ALA A 61 22.43 -1.03 18.57
C ALA A 61 23.43 0.04 18.09
N ARG A 62 23.85 -0.07 16.83
CA ARG A 62 24.78 0.88 16.19
C ARG A 62 24.30 1.40 14.84
N ALA A 63 23.15 0.90 14.36
CA ALA A 63 22.62 1.31 13.08
C ALA A 63 22.24 2.79 13.13
N LEU A 64 22.82 3.59 12.24
CA LEU A 64 22.41 4.98 12.09
C LEU A 64 21.03 5.01 11.42
N PRO A 65 20.13 5.91 11.86
CA PRO A 65 18.89 6.15 11.16
C PRO A 65 19.19 6.41 9.69
N LYS A 66 18.54 5.65 8.80
CA LYS A 66 18.61 5.96 7.36
C LYS A 66 18.09 7.38 7.21
N SER A 67 18.90 8.28 6.66
CA SER A 67 18.52 9.68 6.43
C SER A 67 17.24 9.73 5.60
N GLY A 68 16.11 9.80 6.30
CA GLY A 68 14.79 10.00 5.74
C GLY A 68 14.65 11.48 5.43
N GLY A 69 15.37 11.95 4.42
CA GLY A 69 15.16 13.32 3.92
C GLY A 69 13.69 13.51 3.56
N GLU A 70 13.20 14.75 3.66
CA GLU A 70 11.80 15.12 3.39
C GLU A 70 11.26 14.51 2.09
N ARG A 71 12.09 14.46 1.04
CA ARG A 71 11.76 13.86 -0.27
C ARG A 71 11.52 12.34 -0.20
N VAL A 72 12.23 11.61 0.68
CA VAL A 72 12.04 10.17 0.87
C VAL A 72 10.69 9.88 1.53
N GLU A 73 10.32 10.71 2.49
CA GLU A 73 9.05 10.58 3.19
C GLU A 73 7.88 10.99 2.27
N ALA A 74 8.02 12.07 1.50
CA ALA A 74 7.08 12.44 0.45
C ALA A 74 6.87 11.31 -0.57
N LEU A 75 7.94 10.66 -1.01
CA LEU A 75 7.85 9.49 -1.90
C LEU A 75 7.08 8.33 -1.25
N ARG A 76 7.30 8.04 0.05
CA ARG A 76 6.55 6.98 0.75
C ARG A 76 5.06 7.31 0.84
N MET A 77 4.69 8.55 1.19
CA MET A 77 3.31 8.98 1.28
C MET A 77 2.58 8.85 -0.05
N LEU A 78 3.19 9.31 -1.14
CA LEU A 78 2.59 9.17 -2.48
C LEU A 78 2.46 7.71 -2.93
N ARG A 79 3.43 6.85 -2.58
CA ARG A 79 3.36 5.41 -2.89
C ARG A 79 2.27 4.71 -2.10
N LEU A 80 2.13 5.05 -0.81
CA LEU A 80 1.03 4.55 0.02
C LEU A 80 -0.32 4.87 -0.63
N ALA A 81 -0.54 6.14 -0.99
CA ALA A 81 -1.76 6.57 -1.68
C ALA A 81 -1.94 5.82 -3.01
N LYS A 82 -0.88 5.70 -3.83
CA LYS A 82 -0.96 5.03 -5.15
C LYS A 82 -1.39 3.57 -5.00
N ASN A 83 -0.77 2.87 -4.05
CA ASN A 83 -1.08 1.46 -3.80
C ASN A 83 -2.52 1.30 -3.29
N SER A 84 -3.02 2.23 -2.47
CA SER A 84 -4.42 2.26 -2.05
C SER A 84 -5.37 2.43 -3.25
N ALA A 85 -5.12 3.45 -4.09
CA ALA A 85 -5.94 3.72 -5.28
C ALA A 85 -5.96 2.54 -6.26
N VAL A 86 -4.82 1.89 -6.50
CA VAL A 86 -4.72 0.70 -7.36
C VAL A 86 -5.52 -0.47 -6.79
N LYS A 87 -5.43 -0.74 -5.48
CA LYS A 87 -6.20 -1.80 -4.83
C LYS A 87 -7.70 -1.54 -4.88
N ALA A 88 -8.12 -0.32 -4.54
CA ALA A 88 -9.52 0.09 -4.61
C ALA A 88 -10.07 -0.02 -6.05
N ARG A 89 -9.25 0.30 -7.06
CA ARG A 89 -9.65 0.16 -8.47
C ARG A 89 -9.90 -1.30 -8.85
N THR A 90 -9.00 -2.19 -8.44
CA THR A 90 -9.16 -3.64 -8.66
C THR A 90 -10.42 -4.17 -7.97
N GLN A 91 -10.67 -3.75 -6.73
CA GLN A 91 -11.88 -4.12 -6.00
C GLN A 91 -13.14 -3.64 -6.73
N ALA A 92 -13.19 -2.38 -7.15
CA ALA A 92 -14.33 -1.83 -7.88
C ALA A 92 -14.56 -2.53 -9.23
N LEU A 93 -13.49 -2.89 -9.95
CA LEU A 93 -13.57 -3.68 -11.18
C LEU A 93 -14.16 -5.07 -10.94
N ASN A 94 -13.75 -5.74 -9.87
CA ASN A 94 -14.26 -7.06 -9.52
C ASN A 94 -15.73 -6.99 -9.11
N GLN A 95 -16.13 -5.97 -8.35
CA GLN A 95 -17.52 -5.71 -8.01
C GLN A 95 -18.36 -5.44 -9.27
N LEU A 96 -17.86 -4.64 -10.21
CA LEU A 96 -18.55 -4.35 -11.48
C LEU A 96 -18.78 -5.64 -12.27
N LYS A 97 -17.75 -6.50 -12.39
CA LYS A 97 -17.89 -7.81 -13.04
C LYS A 97 -18.90 -8.70 -12.33
N SER A 98 -18.90 -8.70 -11.00
CA SER A 98 -19.86 -9.48 -10.20
C SER A 98 -21.30 -9.03 -10.46
N VAL A 99 -21.55 -7.72 -10.51
CA VAL A 99 -22.87 -7.18 -10.84
C VAL A 99 -23.26 -7.56 -12.28
N LEU A 100 -22.33 -7.42 -13.22
CA LEU A 100 -22.56 -7.75 -14.63
C LEU A 100 -22.94 -9.22 -14.84
N VAL A 101 -22.28 -10.17 -14.16
CA VAL A 101 -22.59 -11.60 -14.28
C VAL A 101 -24.01 -11.93 -13.80
N ASN A 102 -24.49 -11.21 -12.79
CA ASN A 102 -25.83 -11.38 -12.21
C ASN A 102 -26.90 -10.46 -12.84
N ALA A 103 -26.51 -9.63 -13.82
CA ALA A 103 -27.43 -8.72 -14.48
C ALA A 103 -28.38 -9.45 -15.44
N PRO A 104 -29.60 -8.91 -15.68
CA PRO A 104 -30.52 -9.42 -16.69
C PRO A 104 -29.86 -9.58 -18.06
N SER A 105 -30.27 -10.59 -18.85
CA SER A 105 -29.66 -10.89 -20.16
C SER A 105 -29.72 -9.70 -21.13
N ALA A 106 -30.85 -8.99 -21.19
CA ALA A 106 -31.01 -7.80 -22.03
C ALA A 106 -29.94 -6.74 -21.75
N LEU A 107 -29.65 -6.48 -20.46
CA LEU A 107 -28.62 -5.52 -20.06
C LEU A 107 -27.21 -6.03 -20.38
N ARG A 108 -26.95 -7.34 -20.28
CA ARG A 108 -25.66 -7.92 -20.66
C ARG A 108 -25.40 -7.81 -22.16
N GLU A 109 -26.41 -8.06 -22.98
CA GLU A 109 -26.33 -7.95 -24.45
C GLU A 109 -26.07 -6.50 -24.89
N GLU A 110 -26.70 -5.51 -24.26
CA GLU A 110 -26.44 -4.09 -24.52
C GLU A 110 -25.00 -3.67 -24.18
N LEU A 111 -24.39 -4.33 -23.19
CA LEU A 111 -23.04 -4.03 -22.70
C LEU A 111 -21.92 -4.74 -23.45
N GLU A 112 -22.21 -5.55 -24.47
CA GLU A 112 -21.22 -6.05 -25.44
C GLU A 112 -20.84 -4.93 -26.43
N PRO A 113 -19.53 -4.64 -26.69
CA PRO A 113 -18.33 -5.40 -26.37
C PRO A 113 -17.52 -4.91 -25.15
N LEU A 114 -16.78 -5.85 -24.53
CA LEU A 114 -15.95 -5.66 -23.33
C LEU A 114 -14.90 -4.55 -23.42
N SER A 115 -14.41 -4.23 -24.62
CA SER A 115 -13.37 -3.22 -24.83
C SER A 115 -13.79 -1.80 -24.43
N ARG A 116 -15.10 -1.53 -24.39
CA ARG A 116 -15.68 -0.23 -23.99
C ARG A 116 -16.57 -0.32 -22.76
N LEU A 117 -16.58 -1.46 -22.06
CA LEU A 117 -17.50 -1.77 -20.96
C LEU A 117 -17.50 -0.67 -19.89
N LEU A 118 -16.34 -0.22 -19.43
CA LEU A 118 -16.24 0.82 -18.39
C LEU A 118 -16.86 2.15 -18.84
N ARG A 119 -16.61 2.55 -20.10
CA ARG A 119 -17.18 3.79 -20.64
C ARG A 119 -18.70 3.66 -20.74
N ARG A 120 -19.19 2.57 -21.35
CA ARG A 120 -20.63 2.32 -21.48
C ARG A 120 -21.33 2.26 -20.14
N CYS A 121 -20.81 1.51 -19.18
CA CYS A 121 -21.37 1.45 -17.83
C CYS A 121 -21.45 2.84 -17.19
N ALA A 122 -20.41 3.67 -17.33
CA ALA A 122 -20.38 5.03 -16.78
C ALA A 122 -21.38 5.99 -17.46
N GLU A 123 -21.78 5.69 -18.70
CA GLU A 123 -22.69 6.48 -19.54
C GLU A 123 -24.13 5.93 -19.58
N LEU A 124 -24.42 4.81 -18.91
CA LEU A 124 -25.77 4.22 -18.87
C LEU A 124 -26.78 5.28 -18.40
N ALA A 125 -27.92 5.41 -19.07
CA ALA A 125 -29.01 6.25 -18.61
C ALA A 125 -29.77 5.57 -17.44
N ASP A 126 -30.51 6.34 -16.65
CA ASP A 126 -31.47 5.73 -15.71
C ASP A 126 -32.62 5.13 -16.52
N THR A 127 -32.63 3.81 -16.63
CA THR A 127 -33.81 3.10 -17.10
C THR A 127 -34.87 3.12 -16.01
N ARG A 128 -36.12 3.37 -16.42
CA ARG A 128 -37.32 3.28 -15.58
C ARG A 128 -38.28 2.29 -16.22
N GLU A 129 -37.78 1.10 -16.51
CA GLU A 129 -38.57 0.06 -17.17
C GLU A 129 -39.50 -0.69 -16.19
N GLY A 130 -39.49 -0.31 -14.90
CA GLY A 130 -40.34 -0.90 -13.87
C GLY A 130 -39.80 -2.23 -13.33
N ASN A 131 -38.57 -2.61 -13.69
CA ASN A 131 -37.87 -3.76 -13.12
C ASN A 131 -36.83 -3.29 -12.10
N PRO A 132 -37.10 -3.41 -10.79
CA PRO A 132 -36.22 -2.88 -9.75
C PRO A 132 -34.83 -3.55 -9.75
N ALA A 133 -34.71 -4.80 -10.20
CA ALA A 133 -33.43 -5.49 -10.30
C ALA A 133 -32.57 -4.94 -11.44
N ALA A 134 -33.17 -4.65 -12.60
CA ALA A 134 -32.48 -4.04 -13.74
C ALA A 134 -32.05 -2.60 -13.41
N ASP A 135 -32.96 -1.80 -12.84
CA ASP A 135 -32.70 -0.40 -12.50
C ASP A 135 -31.57 -0.30 -11.44
N THR A 136 -31.59 -1.18 -10.44
CA THR A 136 -30.51 -1.27 -9.42
C THR A 136 -29.19 -1.70 -10.04
N ALA A 137 -29.19 -2.67 -10.97
CA ALA A 137 -27.98 -3.12 -11.64
C ALA A 137 -27.36 -1.99 -12.49
N VAL A 138 -28.18 -1.26 -13.26
CA VAL A 138 -27.75 -0.12 -14.07
C VAL A 138 -27.11 0.97 -13.19
N PHE A 139 -27.79 1.38 -12.13
CA PHE A 139 -27.25 2.36 -11.18
C PHE A 139 -25.92 1.91 -10.58
N THR A 140 -25.85 0.66 -10.12
CA THR A 140 -24.66 0.09 -9.47
C THR A 140 -23.49 -0.02 -10.44
N LEU A 141 -23.73 -0.48 -11.68
CA LEU A 141 -22.71 -0.55 -12.74
C LEU A 141 -22.14 0.83 -13.07
N ARG A 142 -23.01 1.85 -13.16
CA ARG A 142 -22.59 3.23 -13.40
C ARG A 142 -21.70 3.77 -12.29
N LEU A 143 -22.15 3.63 -11.04
CA LEU A 143 -21.39 4.06 -9.86
C LEU A 143 -20.01 3.41 -9.80
N LEU A 144 -19.94 2.08 -9.99
CA LEU A 144 -18.68 1.34 -9.97
C LEU A 144 -17.77 1.72 -11.14
N ALA A 145 -18.31 1.92 -12.34
CA ALA A 145 -17.53 2.32 -13.50
C ALA A 145 -16.91 3.70 -13.32
N GLN A 146 -17.69 4.68 -12.85
CA GLN A 146 -17.21 6.03 -12.54
C GLN A 146 -16.11 5.98 -11.46
N ARG A 147 -16.30 5.18 -10.40
CA ARG A 147 -15.28 4.96 -9.37
C ARG A 147 -13.99 4.38 -9.94
N VAL A 148 -14.06 3.40 -10.85
CA VAL A 148 -12.88 2.83 -11.53
C VAL A 148 -12.14 3.90 -12.34
N VAL A 149 -12.86 4.74 -13.07
CA VAL A 149 -12.28 5.84 -13.86
C VAL A 149 -11.57 6.85 -12.96
N GLN A 150 -12.21 7.27 -11.87
CA GLN A 150 -11.64 8.20 -10.89
C GLN A 150 -10.36 7.64 -10.24
N LEU A 151 -10.39 6.39 -9.76
CA LEU A 151 -9.22 5.75 -9.14
C LEU A 151 -8.08 5.52 -10.13
N ARG A 152 -8.39 5.34 -11.42
CA ARG A 152 -7.37 5.29 -12.48
C ARG A 152 -6.69 6.65 -12.65
N HIS A 153 -7.46 7.74 -12.65
CA HIS A 153 -6.92 9.09 -12.72
C HIS A 153 -6.02 9.38 -11.51
N GLU A 154 -6.50 9.10 -10.29
CA GLU A 154 -5.75 9.28 -9.05
C GLU A 154 -4.42 8.51 -9.07
N ALA A 155 -4.43 7.23 -9.45
CA ALA A 155 -3.21 6.42 -9.54
C ALA A 155 -2.20 7.00 -10.55
N THR A 156 -2.68 7.53 -11.67
CA THR A 156 -1.85 8.14 -12.73
C THR A 156 -1.23 9.45 -12.26
N GLU A 157 -2.00 10.28 -11.56
CA GLU A 157 -1.52 11.52 -10.98
C GLU A 157 -0.43 11.25 -9.92
N LEU A 158 -0.67 10.29 -9.04
CA LEU A 158 0.30 9.87 -8.00
C LEU A 158 1.58 9.32 -8.62
N GLU A 159 1.49 8.53 -9.69
CA GLU A 159 2.66 8.04 -10.42
C GLU A 159 3.48 9.17 -11.05
N THR A 160 2.81 10.17 -11.60
CA THR A 160 3.44 11.37 -12.16
C THR A 160 4.20 12.14 -11.07
N ARG A 161 3.57 12.37 -9.91
CA ARG A 161 4.19 13.03 -8.76
C ARG A 161 5.38 12.25 -8.20
N ILE A 162 5.27 10.92 -8.07
CA ILE A 162 6.37 10.03 -7.65
C ILE A 162 7.54 10.14 -8.61
N THR A 163 7.28 10.10 -9.92
CA THR A 163 8.32 10.16 -10.94
C THR A 163 9.07 11.49 -10.87
N ARG A 164 8.35 12.60 -10.74
CA ARG A 164 8.93 13.94 -10.58
C ARG A 164 9.85 14.03 -9.35
N LEU A 165 9.34 13.69 -8.16
CA LEU A 165 10.12 13.75 -6.92
C LEU A 165 11.33 12.81 -6.94
N TYR A 166 11.20 11.65 -7.60
CA TYR A 166 12.31 10.73 -7.73
C TYR A 166 13.41 11.29 -8.64
N LEU A 167 13.05 11.95 -9.74
CA LEU A 167 13.99 12.63 -10.63
C LEU A 167 14.70 13.78 -9.91
N GLU A 168 13.95 14.66 -9.23
CA GLU A 168 14.50 15.79 -8.45
C GLU A 168 15.45 15.35 -7.33
N ARG A 169 15.14 14.23 -6.67
CA ARG A 169 16.06 13.62 -5.69
C ARG A 169 17.35 13.16 -6.35
N ARG A 170 17.29 12.60 -7.55
CA ARG A 170 18.44 11.99 -8.23
C ARG A 170 19.34 12.99 -8.94
N THR A 171 18.78 14.07 -9.45
CA THR A 171 19.56 15.21 -9.97
C THR A 171 20.32 15.92 -8.84
N ALA A 172 19.71 16.04 -7.65
CA ALA A 172 20.36 16.60 -6.47
C ALA A 172 21.46 15.69 -5.86
N GLU A 173 21.45 14.39 -6.14
CA GLU A 173 22.45 13.42 -5.65
C GLU A 173 23.65 13.23 -6.60
N ILE A 174 23.79 13.99 -7.70
CA ILE A 174 24.82 13.84 -8.77
C ILE A 174 24.99 12.36 -9.19
N LYS A 175 23.90 11.71 -9.62
CA LYS A 175 23.97 10.33 -10.16
C LYS A 175 23.61 10.31 -11.64
N GLY A 176 24.46 9.67 -12.44
CA GLY A 176 24.26 9.56 -13.89
C GLY A 176 22.96 8.83 -14.24
N LYS A 177 22.33 9.18 -15.37
CA LYS A 177 21.04 8.64 -15.87
C LYS A 177 20.92 7.10 -15.80
N ARG A 178 22.02 6.37 -16.05
CA ARG A 178 22.07 4.90 -15.96
C ARG A 178 21.88 4.38 -14.53
N GLU A 179 22.42 5.06 -13.52
CA GLU A 179 22.23 4.70 -12.11
C GLU A 179 20.83 5.01 -11.60
N VAL A 180 20.27 6.12 -12.07
CA VAL A 180 18.86 6.49 -11.82
C VAL A 180 17.94 5.38 -12.30
N MET A 181 18.12 4.93 -13.55
CA MET A 181 17.36 3.83 -14.15
C MET A 181 17.58 2.50 -13.42
N ARG A 182 18.81 2.17 -13.03
CA ARG A 182 19.11 0.95 -12.26
C ARG A 182 18.36 0.92 -10.93
N CYS A 183 18.30 2.06 -10.23
CA CYS A 183 17.59 2.17 -8.97
C CYS A 183 16.06 2.14 -9.15
N LEU A 184 15.52 2.71 -10.22
CA LEU A 184 14.10 2.57 -10.56
C LEU A 184 13.72 1.12 -10.82
N LYS A 185 14.52 0.40 -11.63
CA LYS A 185 14.32 -1.03 -11.91
C LYS A 185 14.37 -1.86 -10.63
N ARG A 186 15.37 -1.65 -9.76
CA ARG A 186 15.46 -2.34 -8.46
C ARG A 186 14.29 -2.03 -7.55
N TYR A 187 13.82 -0.78 -7.56
CA TYR A 187 12.69 -0.38 -6.76
C TYR A 187 11.38 -1.05 -7.23
N ALA A 188 11.11 -1.02 -8.54
CA ALA A 188 9.95 -1.70 -9.13
C ALA A 188 9.98 -3.22 -8.86
N ALA A 189 11.15 -3.85 -9.02
CA ALA A 189 11.33 -5.28 -8.74
C ALA A 189 11.04 -5.63 -7.27
N ARG A 190 11.48 -4.79 -6.31
CA ARG A 190 11.16 -4.97 -4.88
C ARG A 190 9.67 -4.85 -4.59
N GLU A 191 8.98 -3.90 -5.22
CA GLU A 191 7.52 -3.78 -5.01
C GLU A 191 6.76 -4.96 -5.60
N VAL A 192 7.12 -5.40 -6.80
CA VAL A 192 6.52 -6.60 -7.39
C VAL A 192 6.75 -7.81 -6.50
N TYR A 193 7.95 -7.99 -5.95
CA TYR A 193 8.25 -9.06 -5.01
C TYR A 193 7.37 -9.00 -3.75
N HIS A 194 7.18 -7.81 -3.16
CA HIS A 194 6.34 -7.67 -1.97
C HIS A 194 4.85 -7.89 -2.24
N LEU A 195 4.35 -7.47 -3.41
CA LEU A 195 2.97 -7.71 -3.83
C LEU A 195 2.71 -9.20 -4.06
N ILE A 196 3.63 -9.90 -4.76
CA ILE A 196 3.54 -11.35 -4.97
C ILE A 196 3.59 -12.08 -3.62
N ARG A 197 4.50 -11.69 -2.73
CA ARG A 197 4.63 -12.31 -1.40
C ARG A 197 3.38 -12.09 -0.54
N ALA A 198 2.80 -10.90 -0.57
CA ALA A 198 1.55 -10.61 0.14
C ALA A 198 0.38 -11.44 -0.41
N ASP A 199 0.27 -11.59 -1.73
CA ASP A 199 -0.74 -12.43 -2.38
C ASP A 199 -0.58 -13.91 -1.99
N MET A 200 0.66 -14.43 -2.00
CA MET A 200 0.93 -15.81 -1.59
C MET A 200 0.57 -16.06 -0.11
N ILE A 201 0.87 -15.13 0.80
CA ILE A 201 0.51 -15.26 2.21
C ILE A 201 -1.01 -15.23 2.39
N THR A 202 -1.71 -14.35 1.67
CA THR A 202 -3.18 -14.21 1.78
C THR A 202 -3.88 -15.48 1.29
N ARG A 203 -3.39 -16.09 0.19
CA ARG A 203 -3.91 -17.36 -0.33
C ARG A 203 -3.68 -18.52 0.64
N HIS A 204 -2.52 -18.59 1.30
CA HIS A 204 -2.23 -19.63 2.28
C HIS A 204 -3.13 -19.52 3.52
N GLN A 205 -3.38 -18.30 4.01
CA GLN A 205 -4.30 -18.09 5.13
C GLN A 205 -5.75 -18.45 4.79
N GLN A 206 -6.18 -18.23 3.54
CA GLN A 206 -7.50 -18.65 3.07
C GLN A 206 -7.62 -20.18 2.91
N SER A 207 -6.55 -20.87 2.50
CA SER A 207 -6.57 -22.35 2.43
C SER A 207 -6.62 -22.97 3.82
N ASP A 208 -5.87 -22.43 4.78
CA ASP A 208 -5.81 -22.97 6.13
C ASP A 208 -7.12 -22.71 6.90
N ALA A 209 -7.75 -21.54 6.69
CA ALA A 209 -9.07 -21.24 7.24
C ALA A 209 -10.17 -22.14 6.64
N SER A 210 -10.12 -22.41 5.33
CA SER A 210 -11.08 -23.31 4.67
C SER A 210 -10.91 -24.77 5.10
N ALA A 211 -9.67 -25.22 5.30
CA ALA A 211 -9.38 -26.54 5.83
C ALA A 211 -9.90 -26.71 7.27
N THR A 212 -9.72 -25.69 8.12
CA THR A 212 -10.18 -25.73 9.52
C THR A 212 -11.70 -25.76 9.65
N LEU A 213 -12.43 -25.07 8.76
CA LEU A 213 -13.90 -25.10 8.73
C LEU A 213 -14.44 -26.46 8.26
N MET A 214 -13.71 -27.20 7.42
CA MET A 214 -14.12 -28.49 6.89
C MET A 214 -13.89 -29.66 7.86
N THR A 215 -12.99 -29.52 8.83
CA THR A 215 -12.77 -30.52 9.89
C THR A 215 -13.69 -30.34 11.11
N ALA A 216 -14.39 -29.20 11.21
CA ALA A 216 -15.26 -28.86 12.33
C ALA A 216 -16.76 -29.09 12.04
N ALA A 217 -17.11 -29.54 10.83
CA ALA A 217 -18.46 -29.90 10.39
C ALA A 217 -18.55 -31.42 10.18
#